data_AF-A0A0Q7U218-F1
#
_entry.id   AF-A0A0Q7U218-F1
#
_cell.length_a   1.000
_cell.length_b   1.000
_cell.length_c   1.000
_cell.angle_alpha   90.00
_cell.angle_beta   90.00
_cell.angle_gamma   90.00
#
_symmetry.space_group_name_H-M   'P 1'
#
loop_
_entity.id
_entity.type
_entity.pdbx_description
1 polymer ?
#
loop_
_entity_poly.entity_id
_entity_poly.type
_entity_poly.pdbx_seq_one_letter_code
_entity_poly.pdbx_strand_id
1 'polypeptide(L)'
;MASASGESIEKLEDMIVRAAETTAAHVRSAKDAIGTVIFGQETVVEHALITVLSGGHALLVGVPGLAKTKLVETMGIALGLDARRVQFTPDLMPSDILGSEVLEENSAGKRSFRFIPGPVFAQLLMADEINRASPRTQSALLQAMQEQHVTIAGARHDLPKPFHVLATQNPLEQEGTYPLPEAQLDRFLMEIDVDYPDLEAERKILFDTTGADDSHAKAAMTSDDLIAAQRLVRRLPVGESVVEAILQLVRSARPGDEAGELSRLISWGPGPRASQALMLAVRARALLDNRFAPSIDDVLELAEPVLKHRMALTFAARAEGETVGNVIKRLKARIG
;
A
#
# COMPACT_ATOMS: atom_id res chain seq x y z
N MET A 1 -20.51 -43.28 16.75
CA MET A 1 -20.29 -41.85 17.07
C MET A 1 -18.98 -41.29 16.53
N ALA A 2 -17.94 -42.10 16.25
CA ALA A 2 -16.67 -41.61 15.66
C ALA A 2 -16.72 -41.30 14.14
N SER A 3 -17.71 -41.79 13.39
CA SER A 3 -17.82 -41.56 11.94
C SER A 3 -18.46 -40.20 11.57
N ALA A 4 -19.42 -39.72 12.37
CA ALA A 4 -20.12 -38.45 12.11
C ALA A 4 -19.22 -37.21 12.36
N SER A 5 -18.21 -37.34 13.22
CA SER A 5 -17.22 -36.29 13.47
C SER A 5 -16.19 -36.16 12.36
N GLY A 6 -15.75 -37.27 11.75
CA GLY A 6 -14.81 -37.24 10.61
C GLY A 6 -15.42 -36.64 9.35
N GLU A 7 -16.66 -37.04 9.04
CA GLU A 7 -17.40 -36.54 7.87
C GLU A 7 -17.74 -35.04 7.97
N SER A 8 -17.83 -34.49 9.19
CA SER A 8 -18.05 -33.07 9.44
C SER A 8 -16.76 -32.24 9.33
N ILE A 9 -15.60 -32.84 9.62
CA ILE A 9 -14.28 -32.21 9.48
C ILE A 9 -13.88 -32.14 8.01
N GLU A 10 -14.04 -33.23 7.26
CA GLU A 10 -13.77 -33.25 5.81
C GLU A 10 -14.62 -32.20 5.06
N LYS A 11 -15.91 -32.08 5.40
CA LYS A 11 -16.80 -31.05 4.82
C LYS A 11 -16.32 -29.63 5.15
N LEU A 12 -15.74 -29.41 6.33
CA LEU A 12 -15.23 -28.10 6.74
C LEU A 12 -13.92 -27.76 6.01
N GLU A 13 -13.03 -28.72 5.84
CA GLU A 13 -11.78 -28.56 5.08
C GLU A 13 -12.06 -28.24 3.61
N ASP A 14 -12.96 -28.99 2.97
CA ASP A 14 -13.41 -28.73 1.60
C ASP A 14 -14.01 -27.33 1.43
N MET A 15 -14.81 -26.88 2.41
CA MET A 15 -15.37 -25.53 2.41
C MET A 15 -14.29 -24.45 2.49
N ILE A 16 -13.26 -24.65 3.32
CA ILE A 16 -12.14 -23.71 3.47
C ILE A 16 -11.33 -23.63 2.17
N VAL A 17 -11.04 -24.76 1.54
CA VAL A 17 -10.31 -24.81 0.27
C VAL A 17 -11.09 -24.08 -0.83
N ARG A 18 -12.38 -24.38 -1.00
CA ARG A 18 -13.23 -23.71 -2.00
C ARG A 18 -13.34 -22.20 -1.77
N ALA A 19 -13.44 -21.78 -0.52
CA ALA A 19 -13.46 -20.36 -0.17
C ALA A 19 -12.14 -19.67 -0.52
N ALA A 20 -11.00 -20.33 -0.28
CA ALA A 20 -9.68 -19.82 -0.64
C ALA A 20 -9.50 -19.72 -2.16
N GLU A 21 -9.93 -20.72 -2.92
CA GLU A 21 -9.90 -20.73 -4.39
C GLU A 21 -10.77 -19.63 -5.00
N THR A 22 -11.99 -19.44 -4.47
CA THR A 22 -12.91 -18.38 -4.91
C THR A 22 -12.29 -17.00 -4.65
N THR A 23 -11.72 -16.81 -3.46
CA THR A 23 -11.02 -15.57 -3.09
C THR A 23 -9.85 -15.29 -4.03
N ALA A 24 -9.03 -16.30 -4.34
CA ALA A 24 -7.92 -16.17 -5.27
C ALA A 24 -8.40 -15.84 -6.69
N ALA A 25 -9.53 -16.40 -7.14
CA ALA A 25 -10.13 -16.08 -8.43
C ALA A 25 -10.60 -14.63 -8.52
N HIS A 26 -11.22 -14.10 -7.47
CA HIS A 26 -11.58 -12.68 -7.41
C HIS A 26 -10.33 -11.79 -7.48
N VAL A 27 -9.27 -12.12 -6.73
CA VAL A 27 -8.01 -11.36 -6.72
C VAL A 27 -7.37 -11.31 -8.10
N ARG A 28 -7.32 -12.43 -8.83
CA ARG A 28 -6.86 -12.45 -10.23
C ARG A 28 -7.72 -11.60 -11.14
N SER A 29 -9.04 -11.73 -11.03
CA SER A 29 -9.99 -10.96 -11.83
C SER A 29 -9.80 -9.45 -11.62
N ALA A 30 -9.48 -9.02 -10.40
CA ALA A 30 -9.14 -7.62 -10.11
C ALA A 30 -7.82 -7.18 -10.75
N LYS A 31 -6.76 -8.01 -10.68
CA LYS A 31 -5.48 -7.73 -11.36
C LYS A 31 -5.69 -7.57 -12.87
N ASP A 32 -6.44 -8.48 -13.48
CA ASP A 32 -6.74 -8.45 -14.91
C ASP A 32 -7.56 -7.21 -15.28
N ALA A 33 -8.61 -6.90 -14.51
CA ALA A 33 -9.43 -5.71 -14.73
C ALA A 33 -8.60 -4.41 -14.69
N ILE A 34 -7.66 -4.29 -13.75
CA ILE A 34 -6.76 -3.13 -13.67
C ILE A 34 -5.80 -3.09 -14.87
N GLY A 35 -5.25 -4.24 -15.26
CA GLY A 35 -4.34 -4.36 -16.40
C GLY A 35 -4.97 -4.03 -17.77
N THR A 36 -6.29 -4.05 -17.88
CA THR A 36 -6.98 -3.58 -19.11
C THR A 36 -6.95 -2.06 -19.29
N VAL A 37 -6.69 -1.31 -18.22
CA VAL A 37 -6.77 0.16 -18.17
C VAL A 37 -5.40 0.80 -17.94
N ILE A 38 -4.51 0.10 -17.23
CA ILE A 38 -3.17 0.57 -16.88
C ILE A 38 -2.14 -0.21 -17.70
N PHE A 39 -1.39 0.48 -18.57
CA PHE A 39 -0.41 -0.11 -19.47
C PHE A 39 1.03 0.20 -19.06
N GLY A 40 1.92 -0.79 -19.12
CA GLY A 40 3.36 -0.62 -18.87
C GLY A 40 3.74 -0.30 -17.43
N GLN A 41 2.84 -0.60 -16.49
CA GLN A 41 3.04 -0.40 -15.05
C GLN A 41 2.64 -1.65 -14.25
N GLU A 42 2.89 -2.83 -14.80
CA GLU A 42 2.50 -4.12 -14.22
C GLU A 42 3.05 -4.28 -12.79
N THR A 43 4.31 -3.90 -12.56
CA THR A 43 4.94 -3.93 -11.24
C THR A 43 4.30 -2.95 -10.25
N VAL A 44 3.91 -1.76 -10.72
CA VAL A 44 3.24 -0.75 -9.87
C VAL A 44 1.85 -1.25 -9.46
N VAL A 45 1.10 -1.79 -10.41
CA VAL A 45 -0.22 -2.41 -10.17
C VAL A 45 -0.08 -3.56 -9.18
N GLU A 46 0.91 -4.44 -9.38
CA GLU A 46 1.19 -5.57 -8.49
C GLU A 46 1.50 -5.11 -7.07
N HIS A 47 2.44 -4.17 -6.88
CA HIS A 47 2.79 -3.67 -5.55
C HIS A 47 1.64 -2.93 -4.87
N ALA A 48 0.82 -2.18 -5.62
CA ALA A 48 -0.36 -1.51 -5.07
C ALA A 48 -1.42 -2.52 -4.61
N LEU A 49 -1.68 -3.58 -5.41
CA LEU A 49 -2.57 -4.68 -5.03
C LEU A 49 -2.05 -5.44 -3.81
N ILE A 50 -0.76 -5.79 -3.79
CA ILE A 50 -0.11 -6.45 -2.64
C ILE A 50 -0.29 -5.60 -1.38
N THR A 51 -0.16 -4.28 -1.50
CA THR A 51 -0.34 -3.37 -0.38
C THR A 51 -1.76 -3.41 0.18
N VAL A 52 -2.77 -3.30 -0.69
CA VAL A 52 -4.18 -3.33 -0.29
C VAL A 52 -4.56 -4.70 0.28
N LEU A 53 -4.11 -5.81 -0.34
CA LEU A 53 -4.32 -7.18 0.14
C LEU A 53 -3.64 -7.46 1.49
N SER A 54 -2.53 -6.76 1.78
CA SER A 54 -1.82 -6.84 3.06
C SER A 54 -2.49 -6.04 4.18
N GLY A 55 -3.52 -5.24 3.87
CA GLY A 55 -4.11 -4.33 4.86
C GLY A 55 -3.30 -3.04 5.06
N GLY A 56 -2.40 -2.69 4.13
CA GLY A 56 -1.45 -1.61 4.27
C GLY A 56 -1.77 -0.35 3.45
N HIS A 57 -0.84 0.60 3.50
CA HIS A 57 -0.85 1.85 2.74
C HIS A 57 0.44 1.93 1.90
N ALA A 58 0.41 2.59 0.74
CA ALA A 58 1.60 2.73 -0.12
C ALA A 58 1.89 4.19 -0.46
N LEU A 59 3.17 4.44 -0.70
CA LEU A 59 3.70 5.71 -1.17
C LEU A 59 4.13 5.55 -2.64
N LEU A 60 3.44 6.19 -3.56
CA LEU A 60 3.72 6.21 -5.00
C LEU A 60 4.66 7.37 -5.32
N VAL A 61 5.92 7.07 -5.64
CA VAL A 61 6.93 8.08 -5.96
C VAL A 61 7.12 8.11 -7.47
N GLY A 62 6.93 9.26 -8.09
CA GLY A 62 7.13 9.41 -9.53
C GLY A 62 6.79 10.80 -10.00
N VAL A 63 7.20 11.14 -11.22
CA VAL A 63 6.90 12.46 -11.79
C VAL A 63 5.40 12.64 -12.11
N PRO A 64 4.93 13.87 -12.38
CA PRO A 64 3.56 14.09 -12.82
C PRO A 64 3.27 13.41 -14.17
N GLY A 65 2.01 13.04 -14.40
CA GLY A 65 1.57 12.48 -15.69
C GLY A 65 1.71 10.95 -15.85
N LEU A 66 2.28 10.24 -14.86
CA LEU A 66 2.47 8.78 -14.93
C LEU A 66 1.24 7.95 -14.50
N ALA A 67 0.04 8.39 -14.87
CA ALA A 67 -1.22 7.67 -14.62
C ALA A 67 -1.52 7.26 -13.16
N LYS A 68 -0.83 7.82 -12.15
CA LYS A 68 -1.04 7.52 -10.71
C LYS A 68 -2.49 7.71 -10.29
N THR A 69 -3.13 8.80 -10.72
CA THR A 69 -4.55 9.05 -10.47
C THR A 69 -5.44 7.98 -11.09
N LYS A 70 -5.21 7.67 -12.37
CA LYS A 70 -5.95 6.64 -13.12
C LYS A 70 -5.79 5.26 -12.45
N LEU A 71 -4.61 4.94 -11.93
CA LEU A 71 -4.36 3.71 -11.16
C LEU A 71 -5.26 3.63 -9.91
N VAL A 72 -5.28 4.66 -9.07
CA VAL A 72 -6.06 4.62 -7.82
C VAL A 72 -7.56 4.56 -8.11
N GLU A 73 -8.05 5.31 -9.09
CA GLU A 73 -9.46 5.27 -9.53
C GLU A 73 -9.84 3.89 -10.07
N THR A 74 -8.99 3.32 -10.94
CA THR A 74 -9.18 1.97 -11.52
C THR A 74 -9.21 0.91 -10.42
N MET A 75 -8.31 1.01 -9.44
CA MET A 75 -8.31 0.11 -8.28
C MET A 75 -9.57 0.26 -7.44
N GLY A 76 -10.03 1.49 -7.18
CA GLY A 76 -11.28 1.73 -6.46
C GLY A 76 -12.46 1.01 -7.10
N ILE A 77 -12.59 1.11 -8.43
CA ILE A 77 -13.65 0.43 -9.19
C ILE A 77 -13.46 -1.08 -9.19
N ALA A 78 -12.27 -1.58 -9.55
CA ALA A 78 -11.99 -3.01 -9.67
C ALA A 78 -12.18 -3.76 -8.34
N LEU A 79 -11.82 -3.12 -7.23
CA LEU A 79 -11.90 -3.66 -5.86
C LEU A 79 -13.27 -3.39 -5.19
N GLY A 80 -14.16 -2.63 -5.82
CA GLY A 80 -15.47 -2.30 -5.26
C GLY A 80 -15.40 -1.43 -4.00
N LEU A 81 -14.49 -0.45 -3.98
CA LEU A 81 -14.22 0.44 -2.86
C LEU A 81 -14.74 1.86 -3.12
N ASP A 82 -15.29 2.51 -2.09
CA ASP A 82 -15.50 3.96 -2.12
C ASP A 82 -14.13 4.66 -2.18
N ALA A 83 -13.81 5.21 -3.35
CA ALA A 83 -12.54 5.87 -3.60
C ALA A 83 -12.71 7.40 -3.56
N ARG A 84 -11.82 8.08 -2.82
CA ARG A 84 -11.76 9.55 -2.78
C ARG A 84 -10.36 10.04 -3.06
N ARG A 85 -10.27 11.27 -3.53
CA ARG A 85 -9.02 11.96 -3.81
C ARG A 85 -8.92 13.26 -3.03
N VAL A 86 -7.75 13.52 -2.48
CA VAL A 86 -7.37 14.79 -1.85
C VAL A 86 -6.06 15.25 -2.43
N GLN A 87 -6.05 16.48 -2.92
CA GLN A 87 -4.83 17.16 -3.32
C GLN A 87 -4.23 17.84 -2.10
N PHE A 88 -2.98 17.53 -1.78
CA PHE A 88 -2.27 18.21 -0.70
C PHE A 88 -1.69 19.52 -1.24
N THR A 89 -2.04 20.60 -0.55
CA THR A 89 -1.58 21.96 -0.84
C THR A 89 -1.04 22.59 0.43
N PRO A 90 -0.20 23.65 0.34
CA PRO A 90 0.37 24.29 1.53
C PRO A 90 -0.65 24.86 2.51
N ASP A 91 -1.85 25.21 2.02
CA ASP A 91 -2.97 25.76 2.78
C ASP A 91 -3.95 24.70 3.31
N LEU A 92 -3.80 23.43 2.93
CA LEU A 92 -4.68 22.35 3.36
C LEU A 92 -4.62 22.15 4.89
N MET A 93 -5.76 22.22 5.55
CA MET A 93 -5.86 22.07 7.00
C MET A 93 -6.20 20.63 7.40
N PRO A 94 -5.84 20.19 8.63
CA PRO A 94 -6.25 18.88 9.14
C PRO A 94 -7.76 18.63 9.07
N SER A 95 -8.59 19.65 9.32
CA SER A 95 -10.05 19.57 9.23
C SER A 95 -10.56 19.25 7.83
N ASP A 96 -9.83 19.65 6.78
CA ASP A 96 -10.23 19.39 5.40
C ASP A 96 -10.02 17.91 5.02
N ILE A 97 -9.20 17.20 5.80
CA ILE A 97 -8.91 15.77 5.64
C ILE A 97 -9.76 14.94 6.60
N LEU A 98 -9.77 15.30 7.88
CA LEU A 98 -10.43 14.54 8.94
C LEU A 98 -11.93 14.83 9.03
N GLY A 99 -12.38 15.98 8.54
CA GLY A 99 -13.73 16.49 8.76
C GLY A 99 -13.78 17.59 9.83
N SER A 100 -14.93 18.25 9.89
CA SER A 100 -15.16 19.40 10.77
C SER A 100 -16.55 19.37 11.38
N GLU A 101 -16.74 20.07 12.50
CA GLU A 101 -18.07 20.34 13.04
C GLU A 101 -18.53 21.72 12.57
N VAL A 102 -19.75 21.77 12.05
CA VAL A 102 -20.42 23.02 11.69
C VAL A 102 -21.63 23.23 12.58
N LEU A 103 -21.90 24.49 12.92
CA LEU A 103 -23.10 24.88 13.64
C LEU A 103 -24.26 24.99 12.65
N GLU A 104 -25.23 24.10 12.74
CA GLU A 104 -26.45 24.12 11.94
C GLU A 104 -27.59 24.71 12.79
N GLU A 105 -28.30 25.69 12.25
CA GLU A 105 -29.49 26.26 12.86
C GLU A 105 -30.71 25.72 12.13
N ASN A 106 -31.58 25.01 12.85
CA ASN A 106 -32.79 24.48 12.25
C ASN A 106 -33.84 25.60 12.03
N SER A 107 -34.89 25.31 11.28
CA SER A 107 -36.00 26.25 11.00
C SER A 107 -36.76 26.74 12.25
N ALA A 108 -36.49 26.15 13.42
CA ALA A 108 -37.02 26.54 14.73
C ALA A 108 -36.03 27.35 15.60
N GLY A 109 -34.88 27.77 15.05
CA GLY A 109 -33.86 28.57 15.75
C GLY A 109 -32.99 27.79 16.73
N LYS A 110 -33.07 26.45 16.76
CA LYS A 110 -32.23 25.60 17.61
C LYS A 110 -30.90 25.34 16.89
N ARG A 111 -29.81 25.72 17.56
CA ARG A 111 -28.43 25.47 17.13
C ARG A 111 -27.99 24.07 17.55
N SER A 112 -27.46 23.29 16.61
CA SER A 112 -26.83 21.99 16.86
C SER A 112 -25.52 21.87 16.09
N PHE A 113 -24.52 21.24 16.69
CA PHE A 113 -23.28 20.90 15.98
C PHE A 113 -23.51 19.65 15.15
N ARG A 114 -23.12 19.69 13.88
CA ARG A 114 -23.16 18.58 12.94
C ARG A 114 -21.76 18.29 12.43
N PHE A 115 -21.35 17.02 12.54
CA PHE A 115 -20.11 16.55 11.95
C PHE A 115 -20.25 16.39 10.43
N ILE A 116 -19.33 16.98 9.68
CA ILE A 116 -19.15 16.79 8.25
C ILE A 116 -17.91 15.89 8.06
N PRO A 117 -18.08 14.64 7.60
CA PRO A 117 -16.97 13.73 7.42
C PRO A 117 -16.04 14.23 6.32
N GLY A 118 -14.73 14.21 6.62
CA GLY A 118 -13.70 14.51 5.63
C GLY A 118 -13.49 13.37 4.62
N PRO A 119 -12.60 13.57 3.66
CA PRO A 119 -12.26 12.58 2.63
C PRO A 119 -11.63 11.28 3.18
N VAL A 120 -11.11 11.25 4.42
CA VAL A 120 -10.66 9.98 5.04
C VAL A 120 -11.79 8.99 5.30
N PHE A 121 -13.05 9.43 5.28
CA PHE A 121 -14.22 8.56 5.35
C PHE A 121 -14.55 7.94 3.98
N ALA A 122 -13.57 7.20 3.46
CA ALA A 122 -13.63 6.42 2.23
C ALA A 122 -12.97 5.05 2.51
N GLN A 123 -13.04 4.10 1.57
CA GLN A 123 -12.34 2.82 1.69
C GLN A 123 -10.96 2.86 1.00
N LEU A 124 -10.81 3.70 -0.02
CA LEU A 124 -9.54 3.96 -0.70
C LEU A 124 -9.33 5.47 -0.87
N LEU A 125 -8.29 6.02 -0.23
CA LEU A 125 -7.96 7.44 -0.32
C LEU A 125 -6.69 7.65 -1.14
N MET A 126 -6.79 8.41 -2.23
CA MET A 126 -5.63 8.99 -2.89
C MET A 126 -5.22 10.28 -2.18
N ALA A 127 -4.00 10.32 -1.63
CA ALA A 127 -3.42 11.52 -1.02
C ALA A 127 -2.33 12.07 -1.94
N ASP A 128 -2.72 12.95 -2.87
CA ASP A 128 -1.85 13.43 -3.94
C ASP A 128 -0.89 14.49 -3.41
N GLU A 129 0.41 14.33 -3.71
CA GLU A 129 1.50 15.24 -3.34
C GLU A 129 1.59 15.50 -1.82
N ILE A 130 1.57 14.43 -1.02
CA ILE A 130 1.54 14.49 0.45
C ILE A 130 2.64 15.39 1.05
N ASN A 131 3.78 15.52 0.36
CA ASN A 131 4.89 16.39 0.74
C ASN A 131 4.60 17.89 0.59
N ARG A 132 3.49 18.33 -0.04
CA ARG A 132 3.15 19.77 -0.18
C ARG A 132 2.39 20.35 1.01
N ALA A 133 1.75 19.52 1.83
CA ALA A 133 1.03 20.01 3.01
C ALA A 133 1.95 20.16 4.23
N SER A 134 1.52 21.00 5.17
CA SER A 134 2.23 21.20 6.43
C SER A 134 2.44 19.88 7.22
N PRO A 135 3.49 19.79 8.05
CA PRO A 135 3.72 18.60 8.90
C PRO A 135 2.54 18.25 9.81
N ARG A 136 1.72 19.23 10.20
CA ARG A 136 0.51 19.02 11.00
C ARG A 136 -0.57 18.30 10.20
N THR A 137 -0.77 18.71 8.95
CA THR A 137 -1.74 18.11 8.02
C THR A 137 -1.32 16.69 7.63
N GLN A 138 -0.02 16.48 7.34
CA GLN A 138 0.55 15.15 7.12
C GLN A 138 0.31 14.23 8.33
N SER A 139 0.58 14.72 9.55
CA SER A 139 0.39 13.96 10.78
C SER A 139 -1.06 13.55 11.01
N ALA A 140 -2.02 14.41 10.64
CA ALA A 140 -3.45 14.10 10.75
C ALA A 140 -3.85 12.89 9.90
N LEU A 141 -3.45 12.85 8.63
CA LEU A 141 -3.69 11.70 7.75
C LEU A 141 -3.01 10.43 8.30
N LEU A 142 -1.75 10.53 8.70
CA LEU A 142 -0.97 9.39 9.20
C LEU A 142 -1.50 8.83 10.52
N GLN A 143 -2.09 9.69 11.36
CA GLN A 143 -2.80 9.26 12.56
C GLN A 143 -4.06 8.47 12.18
N ALA A 144 -4.88 8.98 11.24
CA ALA A 144 -6.05 8.27 10.75
C ALA A 144 -5.69 6.90 10.15
N MET A 145 -4.58 6.80 9.42
CA MET A 145 -4.02 5.53 8.91
C MET A 145 -3.71 4.55 10.05
N GLN A 146 -3.07 5.01 11.12
CA GLN A 146 -2.64 4.14 12.21
C GLN A 146 -3.77 3.75 13.17
N GLU A 147 -4.67 4.69 13.46
CA GLU A 147 -5.71 4.55 14.47
C GLU A 147 -7.02 4.00 13.90
N GLN A 148 -7.23 4.11 12.58
CA GLN A 148 -8.43 3.65 11.87
C GLN A 148 -9.73 4.31 12.40
N HIS A 149 -9.58 5.44 13.07
CA HIS A 149 -10.64 6.32 13.54
C HIS A 149 -10.06 7.73 13.67
N VAL A 150 -10.94 8.73 13.78
CA VAL A 150 -10.57 10.11 14.06
C VAL A 150 -11.34 10.61 15.28
N THR A 151 -10.78 11.57 16.00
CA THR A 151 -11.47 12.25 17.10
C THR A 151 -11.65 13.71 16.75
N ILE A 152 -12.90 14.15 16.62
CA ILE A 152 -13.28 15.52 16.27
C ILE A 152 -14.16 16.06 17.40
N ALA A 153 -13.80 17.21 17.96
CA ALA A 153 -14.48 17.82 19.11
C ALA A 153 -14.71 16.87 20.32
N GLY A 154 -13.81 15.88 20.51
CA GLY A 154 -13.91 14.89 21.58
C GLY A 154 -14.81 13.69 21.26
N ALA A 155 -15.46 13.66 20.09
CA ALA A 155 -16.22 12.51 19.61
C ALA A 155 -15.37 11.62 18.69
N ARG A 156 -15.42 10.30 18.93
CA ARG A 156 -14.75 9.31 18.09
C ARG A 156 -15.63 8.96 16.88
N HIS A 157 -15.02 8.94 15.71
CA HIS A 157 -15.62 8.53 14.45
C HIS A 157 -14.75 7.45 13.79
N ASP A 158 -15.26 6.22 13.68
CA ASP A 158 -14.54 5.13 13.03
C ASP A 158 -14.53 5.29 11.51
N LEU A 159 -13.39 4.95 10.88
CA LEU A 159 -13.28 4.98 9.42
C LEU A 159 -13.98 3.77 8.79
N PRO A 160 -14.48 3.90 7.54
CA PRO A 160 -15.00 2.77 6.78
C PRO A 160 -13.97 1.64 6.67
N LYS A 161 -14.44 0.39 6.61
CA LYS A 161 -13.55 -0.78 6.46
C LYS A 161 -13.77 -1.44 5.10
N PRO A 162 -12.70 -1.90 4.42
CA PRO A 162 -11.30 -1.62 4.75
C PRO A 162 -10.93 -0.15 4.45
N PHE A 163 -9.88 0.38 5.07
CA PHE A 163 -9.37 1.74 4.82
C PHE A 163 -7.92 1.71 4.34
N HIS A 164 -7.69 2.19 3.13
CA HIS A 164 -6.38 2.24 2.49
C HIS A 164 -6.04 3.64 2.01
N VAL A 165 -4.74 3.94 1.96
CA VAL A 165 -4.21 5.21 1.49
C VAL A 165 -3.12 4.91 0.48
N LEU A 166 -3.27 5.45 -0.72
CA LEU A 166 -2.24 5.51 -1.74
C LEU A 166 -1.81 6.97 -1.84
N ALA A 167 -0.72 7.30 -1.14
CA ALA A 167 -0.18 8.65 -1.15
C ALA A 167 0.77 8.81 -2.33
N THR A 168 0.86 9.98 -2.95
CA THR A 168 1.82 10.25 -4.02
C THR A 168 2.85 11.28 -3.57
N GLN A 169 4.05 11.19 -4.14
CA GLN A 169 5.09 12.21 -4.02
C GLN A 169 5.73 12.46 -5.38
N ASN A 170 5.98 13.74 -5.66
CA ASN A 170 6.75 14.18 -6.81
C ASN A 170 8.20 14.44 -6.36
N PRO A 171 9.19 13.64 -6.82
CA PRO A 171 10.58 13.79 -6.38
C PRO A 171 11.27 15.04 -6.94
N LEU A 172 10.73 15.65 -8.01
CA LEU A 172 11.34 16.83 -8.65
C LEU A 172 10.97 18.15 -7.98
N GLU A 173 9.94 18.17 -7.14
CA GLU A 173 9.40 19.40 -6.57
C GLU A 173 10.12 19.75 -5.26
N GLN A 174 11.02 20.74 -5.33
CA GLN A 174 11.87 21.16 -4.21
C GLN A 174 11.35 22.42 -3.50
N GLU A 175 10.46 23.20 -4.14
CA GLU A 175 9.92 24.42 -3.56
C GLU A 175 8.61 24.15 -2.83
N GLY A 176 8.50 24.64 -1.58
CA GLY A 176 7.27 24.51 -0.80
C GLY A 176 6.93 23.09 -0.35
N THR A 177 7.91 22.17 -0.33
CA THR A 177 7.71 20.79 0.11
C THR A 177 8.29 20.55 1.51
N TYR A 178 7.59 19.70 2.26
CA TYR A 178 7.90 19.21 3.59
C TYR A 178 8.13 17.70 3.51
N PRO A 179 9.40 17.23 3.60
CA PRO A 179 9.67 15.80 3.55
C PRO A 179 9.03 15.09 4.74
N LEU A 180 8.50 13.89 4.50
CA LEU A 180 7.99 13.03 5.56
C LEU A 180 9.17 12.56 6.41
N PRO A 181 9.15 12.75 7.74
CA PRO A 181 10.11 12.12 8.64
C PRO A 181 10.11 10.60 8.51
N GLU A 182 11.24 9.97 8.82
CA GLU A 182 11.45 8.53 8.70
C GLU A 182 10.41 7.73 9.50
N ALA A 183 10.06 8.21 10.70
CA ALA A 183 9.04 7.60 11.53
C ALA A 183 7.63 7.64 10.90
N GLN A 184 7.38 8.59 10.00
CA GLN A 184 6.14 8.69 9.25
C GLN A 184 6.14 7.78 8.02
N LEU A 185 7.26 7.75 7.28
CA LEU A 185 7.46 6.85 6.14
C LEU A 185 7.28 5.38 6.54
N ASP A 186 7.78 4.99 7.71
CA ASP A 186 7.69 3.61 8.20
C ASP A 186 6.24 3.09 8.38
N ARG A 187 5.23 3.99 8.40
CA ARG A 187 3.80 3.63 8.42
C ARG A 187 3.27 3.12 7.07
N PHE A 188 3.97 3.41 5.96
CA PHE A 188 3.64 2.86 4.65
C PHE A 188 4.21 1.45 4.52
N LEU A 189 3.43 0.50 4.05
CA LEU A 189 3.88 -0.87 3.80
C LEU A 189 5.03 -0.86 2.79
N MET A 190 4.84 -0.12 1.69
CA MET A 190 5.77 -0.01 0.58
C MET A 190 5.90 1.43 0.09
N GLU A 191 7.08 1.74 -0.42
CA GLU A 191 7.29 2.83 -1.37
C GLU A 191 7.44 2.21 -2.76
N ILE A 192 6.68 2.71 -3.72
CA ILE A 192 6.56 2.15 -5.08
C ILE A 192 7.01 3.23 -6.05
N ASP A 193 8.09 2.96 -6.77
CA ASP A 193 8.54 3.86 -7.84
C ASP A 193 7.67 3.67 -9.08
N VAL A 194 7.27 4.79 -9.67
CA VAL A 194 6.52 4.83 -10.93
C VAL A 194 7.43 5.48 -11.96
N ASP A 195 7.92 4.65 -12.87
CA ASP A 195 8.78 5.06 -13.98
C ASP A 195 7.96 5.38 -15.23
N TYR A 196 8.62 5.97 -16.23
CA TYR A 196 8.02 6.18 -17.54
C TYR A 196 7.69 4.83 -18.20
N PRO A 197 6.52 4.72 -18.87
CA PRO A 197 6.18 3.52 -19.62
C PRO A 197 7.18 3.30 -20.77
N ASP A 198 7.31 2.03 -21.18
CA ASP A 198 8.05 1.74 -22.40
C ASP A 198 7.31 2.23 -23.66
N LEU A 199 7.99 2.18 -24.81
CA LEU A 199 7.46 2.66 -26.08
C LEU A 199 6.14 1.98 -26.49
N GLU A 200 5.97 0.69 -26.19
CA GLU A 200 4.79 -0.07 -26.58
C GLU A 200 3.59 0.27 -25.68
N ALA A 201 3.85 0.40 -24.37
CA ALA A 201 2.87 0.87 -23.40
C ALA A 201 2.46 2.32 -23.67
N GLU A 202 3.42 3.21 -23.94
CA GLU A 202 3.14 4.60 -24.28
C GLU A 202 2.30 4.70 -25.57
N ARG A 203 2.58 3.86 -26.56
CA ARG A 203 1.75 3.76 -27.77
C ARG A 203 0.31 3.34 -27.44
N LYS A 204 0.12 2.34 -26.58
CA LYS A 204 -1.23 1.93 -26.13
C LYS A 204 -1.95 3.06 -25.40
N ILE A 205 -1.25 3.77 -24.51
CA ILE A 205 -1.79 4.93 -23.78
C ILE A 205 -2.25 6.01 -24.77
N LEU A 206 -1.47 6.30 -25.81
CA LEU A 206 -1.85 7.28 -26.83
C LEU A 206 -3.17 6.89 -27.51
N PHE A 207 -3.32 5.64 -27.95
CA PHE A 207 -4.56 5.19 -28.60
C PHE A 207 -5.76 5.13 -27.64
N ASP A 208 -5.55 4.68 -26.40
CA ASP A 208 -6.60 4.58 -25.38
C ASP A 208 -7.12 5.95 -24.94
N THR A 209 -6.23 6.91 -24.72
CA THR A 209 -6.60 8.24 -24.20
C THR A 209 -7.04 9.25 -25.27
N THR A 210 -6.71 9.00 -26.55
CA THR A 210 -7.12 9.85 -27.68
C THR A 210 -8.19 9.21 -28.57
N GLY A 211 -8.55 7.95 -28.29
CA GLY A 211 -9.63 7.24 -28.96
C GLY A 211 -11.01 7.80 -28.60
N ALA A 212 -12.03 7.37 -29.35
CA ALA A 212 -13.42 7.74 -29.09
C ALA A 212 -14.07 6.95 -27.93
N ASP A 213 -13.49 5.79 -27.59
CA ASP A 213 -13.98 4.89 -26.55
C ASP A 213 -13.05 4.94 -25.33
N ASP A 214 -13.58 5.36 -24.17
CA ASP A 214 -12.85 5.30 -22.90
C ASP A 214 -12.90 3.86 -22.34
N SER A 215 -11.73 3.27 -22.09
CA SER A 215 -11.65 1.99 -21.38
C SER A 215 -11.98 2.19 -19.89
N HIS A 216 -13.18 1.78 -19.49
CA HIS A 216 -13.60 1.83 -18.10
C HIS A 216 -13.27 0.52 -17.38
N ALA A 217 -12.64 0.65 -16.20
CA ALA A 217 -12.45 -0.45 -15.27
C ALA A 217 -13.81 -1.09 -14.93
N LYS A 218 -13.84 -2.42 -14.83
CA LYS A 218 -15.03 -3.16 -14.39
C LYS A 218 -14.80 -3.65 -12.97
N ALA A 219 -15.83 -3.54 -12.14
CA ALA A 219 -15.79 -4.12 -10.80
C ALA A 219 -15.58 -5.64 -10.91
N ALA A 220 -14.54 -6.13 -10.25
CA ALA A 220 -14.15 -7.55 -10.25
C ALA A 220 -14.39 -8.21 -8.89
N MET A 221 -14.54 -7.40 -7.83
CA MET A 221 -14.82 -7.84 -6.47
C MET A 221 -15.59 -6.74 -5.71
N THR A 222 -16.17 -7.13 -4.58
CA THR A 222 -16.77 -6.22 -3.61
C THR A 222 -15.81 -5.91 -2.46
N SER A 223 -16.12 -4.90 -1.64
CA SER A 223 -15.34 -4.62 -0.43
C SER A 223 -15.34 -5.79 0.57
N ASP A 224 -16.39 -6.61 0.62
CA ASP A 224 -16.44 -7.81 1.45
C ASP A 224 -15.52 -8.92 0.93
N ASP A 225 -15.43 -9.07 -0.40
CA ASP A 225 -14.46 -9.98 -1.04
C ASP A 225 -13.03 -9.58 -0.72
N LEU A 226 -12.73 -8.27 -0.73
CA LEU A 226 -11.41 -7.77 -0.34
C LEU A 226 -11.11 -8.07 1.14
N ILE A 227 -12.08 -7.87 2.04
CA ILE A 227 -11.91 -8.22 3.46
C ILE A 227 -11.65 -9.72 3.61
N ALA A 228 -12.33 -10.57 2.84
CA ALA A 228 -12.09 -12.01 2.82
C ALA A 228 -10.66 -12.33 2.33
N ALA A 229 -10.19 -11.67 1.26
CA ALA A 229 -8.83 -11.79 0.75
C ALA A 229 -7.77 -11.39 1.78
N GLN A 230 -7.96 -10.25 2.47
CA GLN A 230 -7.06 -9.81 3.55
C GLN A 230 -7.02 -10.79 4.72
N ARG A 231 -8.14 -11.46 5.03
CA ARG A 231 -8.17 -12.52 6.05
C ARG A 231 -7.42 -13.76 5.59
N LEU A 232 -7.56 -14.14 4.31
CA LEU A 232 -6.85 -15.27 3.72
C LEU A 232 -5.33 -15.03 3.72
N VAL A 233 -4.87 -13.84 3.29
CA VAL A 233 -3.45 -13.44 3.35
C VAL A 233 -2.86 -13.65 4.74
N ARG A 234 -3.57 -13.24 5.79
CA ARG A 234 -3.10 -13.43 7.18
C ARG A 234 -3.04 -14.90 7.64
N ARG A 235 -3.73 -15.81 6.95
CA ARG A 235 -3.81 -17.24 7.28
C ARG A 235 -2.93 -18.13 6.41
N LEU A 236 -2.37 -17.61 5.30
CA LEU A 236 -1.51 -18.41 4.45
C LEU A 236 -0.30 -18.94 5.24
N PRO A 237 0.00 -20.25 5.13
CA PRO A 237 1.18 -20.83 5.75
C PRO A 237 2.45 -20.24 5.14
N VAL A 238 3.51 -20.17 5.95
CA VAL A 238 4.83 -19.69 5.53
C VAL A 238 5.87 -20.68 6.00
N GLY A 239 6.69 -21.18 5.08
CA GLY A 239 7.78 -22.09 5.40
C GLY A 239 8.86 -21.42 6.23
N GLU A 240 9.54 -22.20 7.07
CA GLU A 240 10.63 -21.73 7.93
C GLU A 240 11.74 -21.03 7.14
N SER A 241 12.08 -21.55 5.95
CA SER A 241 13.07 -20.94 5.05
C SER A 241 12.72 -19.52 4.62
N VAL A 242 11.42 -19.22 4.42
CA VAL A 242 10.96 -17.86 4.07
C VAL A 242 11.05 -16.94 5.29
N VAL A 243 10.73 -17.44 6.47
CA VAL A 243 10.87 -16.68 7.73
C VAL A 243 12.33 -16.30 7.97
N GLU A 244 13.23 -17.28 7.85
CA GLU A 244 14.68 -17.06 7.98
C GLU A 244 15.21 -16.09 6.92
N ALA A 245 14.77 -16.22 5.66
CA ALA A 245 15.14 -15.27 4.61
C ALA A 245 14.71 -13.83 4.94
N ILE A 246 13.48 -13.62 5.46
CA ILE A 246 13.00 -12.30 5.90
C ILE A 246 13.86 -11.77 7.05
N LEU A 247 14.15 -12.61 8.05
CA LEU A 247 14.95 -12.21 9.20
C LEU A 247 16.39 -11.85 8.79
N GLN A 248 17.03 -12.69 7.99
CA GLN A 248 18.37 -12.46 7.47
C GLN A 248 18.42 -11.16 6.67
N LEU A 249 17.46 -10.92 5.76
CA LEU A 249 17.39 -9.71 4.96
C LEU A 249 17.29 -8.45 5.82
N VAL A 250 16.30 -8.41 6.72
CA VAL A 250 15.99 -7.21 7.51
C VAL A 250 17.11 -6.92 8.50
N ARG A 251 17.71 -7.95 9.11
CA ARG A 251 18.77 -7.72 10.09
C ARG A 251 20.10 -7.38 9.43
N SER A 252 20.43 -7.95 8.27
CA SER A 252 21.60 -7.53 7.47
C SER A 252 21.46 -6.12 6.88
N ALA A 253 20.26 -5.55 6.84
CA ALA A 253 20.03 -4.16 6.47
C ALA A 253 20.25 -3.16 7.63
N ARG A 254 20.71 -3.61 8.80
CA ARG A 254 21.02 -2.76 9.97
C ARG A 254 22.53 -2.53 10.11
N PRO A 255 22.96 -1.37 10.63
CA PRO A 255 24.36 -1.21 10.99
C PRO A 255 24.75 -2.22 12.07
N GLY A 256 25.87 -2.91 11.89
CA GLY A 256 26.38 -3.94 12.81
C GLY A 256 26.98 -5.15 12.11
N ASP A 257 27.31 -6.17 12.89
CA ASP A 257 28.04 -7.36 12.43
C ASP A 257 27.30 -8.13 11.32
N GLU A 258 25.96 -8.18 11.39
CA GLU A 258 25.12 -8.90 10.42
C GLU A 258 25.10 -8.26 9.02
N ALA A 259 25.44 -6.97 8.91
CA ALA A 259 25.64 -6.31 7.62
C ALA A 259 27.03 -6.56 7.03
N GLY A 260 28.00 -7.01 7.85
CA GLY A 260 29.39 -7.20 7.45
C GLY A 260 29.97 -5.94 6.81
N GLU A 261 30.56 -6.09 5.62
CA GLU A 261 31.17 -4.97 4.88
C GLU A 261 30.19 -3.85 4.49
N LEU A 262 28.88 -4.13 4.44
CA LEU A 262 27.85 -3.14 4.12
C LEU A 262 27.52 -2.23 5.31
N SER A 263 27.92 -2.61 6.54
CA SER A 263 27.66 -1.86 7.77
C SER A 263 28.12 -0.41 7.66
N ARG A 264 29.30 -0.16 7.07
CA ARG A 264 29.86 1.19 6.86
C ARG A 264 29.03 2.08 5.94
N LEU A 265 28.20 1.48 5.09
CA LEU A 265 27.33 2.19 4.15
C LEU A 265 26.00 2.58 4.79
N ILE A 266 25.59 1.91 5.87
CA ILE A 266 24.25 2.04 6.47
C ILE A 266 24.33 2.95 7.69
N SER A 267 23.61 4.08 7.65
CA SER A 267 23.48 4.99 8.79
C SER A 267 22.49 4.47 9.83
N TRP A 268 21.34 3.98 9.36
CA TRP A 268 20.32 3.34 10.18
C TRP A 268 19.52 2.39 9.29
N GLY A 269 18.92 1.37 9.91
CA GLY A 269 18.26 0.29 9.20
C GLY A 269 16.86 -0.04 9.72
N PRO A 270 16.19 -1.00 9.05
CA PRO A 270 14.78 -1.29 9.26
C PRO A 270 14.50 -1.95 10.63
N GLY A 271 13.42 -1.49 11.28
CA GLY A 271 12.90 -2.08 12.51
C GLY A 271 12.06 -3.36 12.29
N PRO A 272 11.47 -3.94 13.35
CA PRO A 272 10.63 -5.14 13.25
C PRO A 272 9.41 -5.01 12.33
N ARG A 273 8.92 -3.78 12.12
CA ARG A 273 7.83 -3.51 11.17
C ARG A 273 8.18 -3.89 9.74
N ALA A 274 9.45 -3.80 9.34
CA ALA A 274 9.88 -4.27 8.02
C ALA A 274 9.71 -5.78 7.87
N SER A 275 10.06 -6.57 8.91
CA SER A 275 9.83 -8.02 8.90
C SER A 275 8.34 -8.36 8.83
N GLN A 276 7.50 -7.62 9.56
CA GLN A 276 6.05 -7.79 9.51
C GLN A 276 5.47 -7.40 8.14
N ALA A 277 5.96 -6.31 7.56
CA ALA A 277 5.58 -5.84 6.22
C ALA A 277 5.94 -6.88 5.15
N LEU A 278 7.19 -7.38 5.15
CA LEU A 278 7.61 -8.45 4.25
C LEU A 278 6.75 -9.70 4.43
N MET A 279 6.51 -10.14 5.66
CA MET A 279 5.67 -11.32 5.95
C MET A 279 4.27 -11.21 5.35
N LEU A 280 3.61 -10.06 5.48
CA LEU A 280 2.28 -9.85 4.89
C LEU A 280 2.36 -9.72 3.37
N ALA A 281 3.36 -8.99 2.87
CA ALA A 281 3.52 -8.72 1.46
C ALA A 281 3.84 -9.99 0.65
N VAL A 282 4.70 -10.89 1.15
CA VAL A 282 5.03 -12.15 0.46
C VAL A 282 3.82 -13.08 0.39
N ARG A 283 2.99 -13.10 1.44
CA ARG A 283 1.73 -13.86 1.44
C ARG A 283 0.72 -13.28 0.46
N ALA A 284 0.60 -11.96 0.42
CA ALA A 284 -0.27 -11.28 -0.54
C ALA A 284 0.18 -11.51 -1.99
N ARG A 285 1.49 -11.48 -2.26
CA ARG A 285 2.06 -11.81 -3.57
C ARG A 285 1.80 -13.25 -3.97
N ALA A 286 2.02 -14.20 -3.07
CA ALA A 286 1.68 -15.59 -3.31
C ALA A 286 0.20 -15.75 -3.70
N LEU A 287 -0.72 -15.11 -2.96
CA LEU A 287 -2.15 -15.16 -3.29
C LEU A 287 -2.45 -14.55 -4.67
N LEU A 288 -1.82 -13.41 -5.00
CA LEU A 288 -1.96 -12.74 -6.29
C LEU A 288 -1.50 -13.64 -7.45
N ASP A 289 -0.46 -14.44 -7.22
CA ASP A 289 0.07 -15.43 -8.16
C ASP A 289 -0.65 -16.79 -8.12
N ASN A 290 -1.79 -16.88 -7.43
CA ASN A 290 -2.54 -18.13 -7.22
C ASN A 290 -1.73 -19.24 -6.53
N ARG A 291 -0.82 -18.86 -5.62
CA ARG A 291 -0.06 -19.74 -4.74
C ARG A 291 -0.54 -19.59 -3.30
N PHE A 292 -0.67 -20.71 -2.59
CA PHE A 292 -1.11 -20.72 -1.18
C PHE A 292 0.05 -20.78 -0.17
N ALA A 293 1.29 -20.59 -0.64
CA ALA A 293 2.47 -20.44 0.19
C ALA A 293 3.51 -19.56 -0.53
N PRO A 294 4.16 -18.62 0.18
CA PRO A 294 5.23 -17.81 -0.40
C PRO A 294 6.53 -18.60 -0.58
N SER A 295 7.40 -18.09 -1.44
CA SER A 295 8.77 -18.58 -1.65
C SER A 295 9.81 -17.53 -1.25
N ILE A 296 11.10 -17.90 -1.33
CA ILE A 296 12.20 -16.95 -1.11
C ILE A 296 12.22 -15.87 -2.21
N ASP A 297 11.83 -16.22 -3.43
CA ASP A 297 11.75 -15.26 -4.55
C ASP A 297 10.79 -14.10 -4.25
N ASP A 298 9.71 -14.36 -3.49
CA ASP A 298 8.80 -13.31 -3.01
C ASP A 298 9.50 -12.33 -2.07
N VAL A 299 10.36 -12.84 -1.19
CA VAL A 299 11.16 -12.02 -0.26
C VAL A 299 12.14 -11.15 -1.05
N LEU A 300 12.81 -11.74 -2.05
CA LEU A 300 13.79 -11.04 -2.87
C LEU A 300 13.13 -9.95 -3.71
N GLU A 301 12.00 -10.20 -4.34
CA GLU A 301 11.30 -9.19 -5.14
C GLU A 301 10.87 -8.01 -4.28
N LEU A 302 10.22 -8.29 -3.14
CA LEU A 302 9.60 -7.28 -2.30
C LEU A 302 10.60 -6.58 -1.36
N ALA A 303 11.86 -7.01 -1.35
CA ALA A 303 12.91 -6.42 -0.52
C ALA A 303 13.07 -4.92 -0.75
N GLU A 304 13.18 -4.49 -2.00
CA GLU A 304 13.39 -3.07 -2.32
C GLU A 304 12.21 -2.17 -1.96
N PRO A 305 10.98 -2.42 -2.46
CA PRO A 305 9.83 -1.56 -2.14
C PRO A 305 9.48 -1.53 -0.65
N VAL A 306 9.81 -2.58 0.12
CA VAL A 306 9.55 -2.61 1.57
C VAL A 306 10.67 -1.95 2.39
N LEU A 307 11.93 -2.00 1.93
CA LEU A 307 13.07 -1.56 2.74
C LEU A 307 13.57 -0.15 2.43
N LYS A 308 13.41 0.35 1.20
CA LYS A 308 14.10 1.57 0.77
C LYS A 308 13.74 2.82 1.58
N HIS A 309 12.49 2.94 2.02
CA HIS A 309 12.03 4.03 2.90
C HIS A 309 12.25 3.76 4.39
N ARG A 310 12.85 2.61 4.73
CA ARG A 310 13.15 2.14 6.10
C ARG A 310 14.63 2.03 6.39
N MET A 311 15.47 2.65 5.58
CA MET A 311 16.90 2.72 5.84
C MET A 311 17.50 3.97 5.22
N ALA A 312 18.62 4.43 5.77
CA ALA A 312 19.41 5.50 5.16
C ALA A 312 20.88 5.13 5.12
N LEU A 313 21.54 5.63 4.09
CA LEU A 313 22.97 5.51 3.94
C LEU A 313 23.73 6.58 4.71
N THR A 314 24.98 6.28 5.06
CA THR A 314 25.91 7.26 5.63
C THR A 314 26.21 8.37 4.63
N PHE A 315 26.58 9.55 5.12
CA PHE A 315 26.96 10.68 4.25
C PHE A 315 28.10 10.31 3.30
N ALA A 316 29.11 9.58 3.80
CA ALA A 316 30.24 9.10 3.01
C ALA A 316 29.79 8.19 1.85
N ALA A 317 28.91 7.21 2.12
CA ALA A 317 28.38 6.33 1.09
C ALA A 317 27.60 7.10 0.00
N ARG A 318 26.78 8.07 0.41
CA ARG A 318 26.06 8.95 -0.55
C ARG A 318 27.02 9.77 -1.40
N ALA A 319 28.10 10.29 -0.82
CA ALA A 319 29.12 11.04 -1.53
C ALA A 319 29.90 10.17 -2.54
N GLU A 320 30.01 8.87 -2.30
CA GLU A 320 30.59 7.87 -3.21
C GLU A 320 29.61 7.39 -4.29
N GLY A 321 28.37 7.92 -4.32
CA GLY A 321 27.35 7.55 -5.30
C GLY A 321 26.60 6.27 -4.98
N GLU A 322 26.73 5.73 -3.77
CA GLU A 322 25.93 4.58 -3.33
C GLU A 322 24.46 4.98 -3.17
N THR A 323 23.58 4.06 -3.57
CA THR A 323 22.12 4.21 -3.45
C THR A 323 21.55 3.12 -2.55
N VAL A 324 20.41 3.41 -1.92
CA VAL A 324 19.72 2.43 -1.08
C VAL A 324 19.36 1.17 -1.89
N GLY A 325 18.88 1.33 -3.13
CA GLY A 325 18.63 0.22 -4.05
C GLY A 325 19.87 -0.65 -4.32
N ASN A 326 21.04 -0.04 -4.52
CA ASN A 326 22.29 -0.79 -4.70
C ASN A 326 22.67 -1.62 -3.46
N VAL A 327 22.51 -1.05 -2.26
CA VAL A 327 22.75 -1.78 -1.01
C VAL A 327 21.76 -2.93 -0.85
N ILE A 328 20.47 -2.70 -1.10
CA ILE A 328 19.44 -3.75 -1.05
C ILE A 328 19.74 -4.86 -2.07
N LYS A 329 20.17 -4.53 -3.28
CA LYS A 329 20.59 -5.50 -4.29
C LYS A 329 21.75 -6.38 -3.80
N ARG A 330 22.74 -5.80 -3.11
CA ARG A 330 23.85 -6.56 -2.50
C ARG A 330 23.38 -7.42 -1.33
N LEU A 331 22.39 -6.97 -0.56
CA LEU A 331 21.78 -7.76 0.52
C LEU A 331 20.99 -8.96 -0.03
N LYS A 332 20.19 -8.76 -1.08
CA LYS A 332 19.47 -9.81 -1.80
C LYS A 332 20.40 -10.93 -2.27
N ALA A 333 21.59 -10.58 -2.79
CA ALA A 333 22.56 -11.56 -3.27
C ALA A 333 23.15 -12.48 -2.18
N ARG A 334 22.93 -12.18 -0.89
CA ARG A 334 23.33 -13.04 0.24
C ARG A 334 22.25 -14.06 0.64
N ILE A 335 21.07 -13.96 0.04
CA ILE A 335 19.89 -14.76 0.34
C ILE A 335 19.58 -15.55 -0.93
N GLY A 336 20.28 -16.67 -1.07
CA GLY A 336 20.34 -17.51 -2.26
C GLY A 336 21.60 -18.36 -2.24
#